data_AF-A0A7S1TK59-F1
#
_entry.id   AF-A0A7S1TK59-F1
#
_cell.length_a   1.000
_cell.length_b   1.000
_cell.length_c   1.000
_cell.angle_alpha   90.00
_cell.angle_beta   90.00
_cell.angle_gamma   90.00
#
_symmetry.space_group_name_H-M   'P 1'
#
loop_
_entity.id
_entity.type
_entity.pdbx_description
1 polymer ?
#
loop_
_entity_poly.entity_id
_entity_poly.type
_entity_poly.pdbx_seq_one_letter_code
_entity_poly.pdbx_strand_id
1 'polypeptide(L)'
;MGETGFGGPDVSASVVGGAGGARGSVELDGLIRHCARVSYKDLHRILDSMSELDDRGRKKMLLDYVQQTRHRLLRLLVAVRWAGEFGQYTQACVEAVETAKRQGVFYESAADALWSVHQNMLTAPLAKYAVGPAIDILTTGSFPRLPKIIPSSVGIILSPDDEGSHFEGALDHSGSSRRVNEAYVMQRLGAATRGAVQASLPGLSGIQGMRW
;
A
#
# COMPACT_ATOMS: atom_id res chain seq x y z
N MET A 1 37.13 -32.59 -32.50
CA MET A 1 37.61 -33.01 -31.17
C MET A 1 38.72 -32.07 -30.77
N GLY A 2 38.52 -31.28 -29.71
CA GLY A 2 39.47 -30.24 -29.30
C GLY A 2 38.79 -29.06 -28.59
N GLU A 3 38.17 -29.38 -27.46
CA GLU A 3 37.97 -28.62 -26.21
C GLU A 3 37.71 -27.10 -26.23
N THR A 4 36.56 -26.78 -25.64
CA THR A 4 36.02 -25.47 -25.28
C THR A 4 36.81 -24.84 -24.12
N GLY A 5 37.49 -23.74 -24.38
CA GLY A 5 38.02 -22.83 -23.36
C GLY A 5 37.35 -21.46 -23.48
N PHE A 6 36.32 -21.21 -22.67
CA PHE A 6 35.88 -19.84 -22.39
C PHE A 6 35.49 -19.76 -20.92
N GLY A 7 36.43 -19.25 -20.12
CA GLY A 7 36.26 -19.02 -18.69
C GLY A 7 35.18 -17.96 -18.45
N GLY A 8 34.18 -18.33 -17.66
CA GLY A 8 33.25 -17.37 -17.10
C GLY A 8 33.95 -16.50 -16.05
N PRO A 9 33.52 -15.25 -15.85
CA PRO A 9 34.07 -14.41 -14.81
C PRO A 9 33.66 -14.95 -13.43
N ASP A 10 34.67 -15.26 -12.61
CA ASP A 10 34.54 -15.48 -11.18
C ASP A 10 33.90 -14.25 -10.54
N VAL A 11 32.60 -14.35 -10.24
CA VAL A 11 31.92 -13.38 -9.39
C VAL A 11 32.48 -13.54 -7.99
N SER A 12 33.49 -12.71 -7.74
CA SER A 12 34.13 -12.50 -6.46
C SER A 12 33.08 -12.45 -5.36
N ALA A 13 33.24 -13.33 -4.39
CA ALA A 13 32.57 -13.29 -3.11
C ALA A 13 32.79 -11.92 -2.48
N SER A 14 31.84 -11.01 -2.71
CA SER A 14 31.78 -9.75 -1.99
C SER A 14 31.31 -10.07 -0.59
N VAL A 15 32.29 -10.18 0.30
CA VAL A 15 32.11 -10.11 1.74
C VAL A 15 31.53 -8.74 2.09
N VAL A 16 30.21 -8.59 1.97
CA VAL A 16 29.49 -7.48 2.60
C VAL A 16 29.23 -7.87 4.05
N GLY A 17 30.27 -7.71 4.86
CA GLY A 17 30.09 -7.40 6.27
C GLY A 17 29.73 -5.91 6.38
N GLY A 18 28.55 -5.59 6.92
CA GLY A 18 28.20 -4.20 7.16
C GLY A 18 26.75 -3.93 7.49
N ALA A 19 26.39 -4.10 8.77
CA ALA A 19 25.43 -3.25 9.49
C ALA A 19 24.08 -2.98 8.82
N GLY A 20 23.17 -3.95 8.89
CA GLY A 20 21.76 -3.74 8.60
C GLY A 20 21.02 -5.03 8.89
N GLY A 21 20.73 -5.30 10.16
CA GLY A 21 19.98 -6.48 10.55
C GLY A 21 18.69 -6.56 9.76
N ALA A 22 18.64 -7.49 8.79
CA ALA A 22 17.40 -8.02 8.25
C ALA A 22 16.61 -8.46 9.48
N ARG A 23 15.58 -7.68 9.83
CA ARG A 23 14.86 -7.72 11.10
C ARG A 23 14.50 -9.17 11.46
N GLY A 24 15.34 -9.84 12.27
CA GLY A 24 15.09 -11.20 12.77
C GLY A 24 16.11 -12.29 12.43
N SER A 25 17.22 -12.04 11.72
CA SER A 25 18.26 -13.09 11.59
C SER A 25 19.12 -13.16 12.86
N VAL A 26 19.23 -14.37 13.43
CA VAL A 26 20.07 -14.65 14.61
C VAL A 26 21.27 -15.48 14.16
N GLU A 27 22.47 -15.05 14.53
CA GLU A 27 23.69 -15.80 14.26
C GLU A 27 23.67 -17.15 14.99
N LEU A 28 24.02 -18.22 14.25
CA LEU A 28 24.04 -19.59 14.78
C LEU A 28 24.97 -19.72 15.99
N ASP A 29 26.13 -19.07 15.95
CA ASP A 29 27.11 -19.07 17.05
C ASP A 29 26.51 -18.46 18.33
N GLY A 30 25.82 -17.32 18.20
CA GLY A 30 25.09 -16.70 19.31
C GLY A 30 24.03 -17.63 19.91
N LEU A 31 23.30 -18.35 19.06
CA LEU A 31 22.29 -19.32 19.49
C LEU A 31 22.91 -20.51 20.24
N ILE A 32 24.03 -21.06 19.74
CA ILE A 32 24.74 -22.17 20.39
C ILE A 32 25.26 -21.75 21.77
N ARG A 33 25.96 -20.61 21.84
CA ARG A 33 26.47 -20.06 23.12
C ARG A 33 25.34 -19.78 24.10
N HIS A 34 24.24 -19.22 23.62
CA HIS A 34 23.06 -18.98 24.45
C HIS A 34 22.48 -20.27 24.99
N CYS A 35 22.30 -21.29 24.14
CA CYS A 35 21.78 -22.60 24.54
C CYS A 35 22.66 -23.29 25.59
N ALA A 36 23.98 -23.25 25.41
CA ALA A 36 24.95 -23.77 26.37
C ALA A 36 24.87 -23.02 27.71
N ARG A 37 24.85 -21.68 27.68
CA ARG A 37 24.74 -20.84 28.87
C ARG A 37 23.43 -21.07 29.62
N VAL A 38 22.31 -21.18 28.91
CA VAL A 38 21.00 -21.45 29.53
C VAL A 38 21.00 -22.83 30.18
N SER A 39 21.50 -23.85 29.49
CA SER A 39 21.57 -25.21 30.06
C SER A 39 22.44 -25.23 31.32
N TYR A 40 23.60 -24.57 31.30
CA TYR A 40 24.47 -24.45 32.48
C TYR A 40 23.80 -23.71 33.65
N LYS A 41 23.11 -22.60 33.37
CA LYS A 41 22.36 -21.85 34.39
C LYS A 41 21.23 -22.68 34.99
N ASP A 42 20.50 -23.41 34.15
CA ASP A 42 19.41 -24.28 34.59
C ASP A 42 19.94 -25.42 35.47
N LEU A 43 21.10 -26.02 35.12
CA LEU A 43 21.76 -27.02 35.97
C LEU A 43 22.13 -26.43 37.34
N HIS A 44 22.71 -25.23 37.36
CA HIS A 44 23.14 -24.60 38.61
C HIS A 44 21.94 -24.27 39.51
N ARG A 45 20.85 -23.77 38.94
CA ARG A 45 19.58 -23.55 39.67
C ARG A 45 19.06 -24.82 40.33
N ILE A 46 19.11 -25.94 39.61
CA ILE A 46 18.67 -27.23 40.14
C ILE A 46 19.61 -27.69 41.26
N LEU A 47 20.92 -27.55 41.07
CA LEU A 47 21.91 -27.91 42.07
C LEU A 47 21.70 -27.15 43.39
N ASP A 48 21.40 -25.85 43.32
CA ASP A 48 21.12 -25.03 44.50
C ASP A 48 19.85 -25.54 45.23
N SER A 49 18.78 -25.80 44.47
CA SER A 49 17.51 -26.33 45.01
C SER A 49 17.58 -27.80 45.46
N MET A 50 18.61 -28.55 45.04
CA MET A 50 18.75 -29.97 45.32
C MET A 50 19.10 -30.23 46.78
N SER A 51 19.71 -29.26 47.47
CA SER A 51 20.06 -29.37 48.89
C SER A 51 18.83 -29.38 49.81
N GLU A 52 17.69 -28.88 49.34
CA GLU A 52 16.47 -28.71 50.13
C GLU A 52 15.48 -29.88 49.99
N LEU A 53 15.76 -30.87 49.13
CA LEU A 53 14.81 -31.90 48.70
C LEU A 53 15.18 -33.33 49.11
N ASP A 54 14.17 -34.17 49.33
CA ASP A 54 14.31 -35.62 49.57
C ASP A 54 14.85 -36.37 48.34
N ASP A 55 15.57 -37.48 48.55
CA ASP A 55 16.30 -38.27 47.54
C ASP A 55 15.48 -38.64 46.31
N ARG A 56 14.20 -38.96 46.50
CA ARG A 56 13.28 -39.28 45.39
C ARG A 56 12.91 -38.04 44.58
N GLY A 57 12.70 -36.91 45.25
CA GLY A 57 12.45 -35.62 44.61
C GLY A 57 13.65 -35.14 43.80
N ARG A 58 14.87 -35.28 44.36
CA ARG A 58 16.14 -34.94 43.70
C ARG A 58 16.33 -35.71 42.39
N LYS A 59 16.09 -37.03 42.41
CA LYS A 59 16.19 -37.89 41.22
C LYS A 59 15.20 -37.52 40.14
N LYS A 60 13.95 -37.19 40.52
CA LYS A 60 12.92 -36.77 39.57
C LYS A 60 13.28 -35.44 38.89
N MET A 61 13.68 -34.43 39.65
CA MET A 61 14.11 -33.13 39.09
C MET A 61 15.29 -33.27 38.13
N LEU A 62 16.28 -34.10 38.48
CA LEU A 62 17.43 -34.33 37.60
C LEU A 62 17.01 -35.01 36.29
N LEU A 63 16.14 -36.02 36.37
CA LEU A 63 15.61 -36.71 35.18
C LEU A 63 14.88 -35.72 34.25
N ASP A 64 13.99 -34.91 34.81
CA ASP A 64 13.20 -33.93 34.07
C ASP A 64 14.11 -32.89 33.39
N TYR A 65 15.17 -32.44 34.07
CA TYR A 65 16.16 -31.53 33.51
C TYR A 65 16.98 -32.14 32.36
N VAL A 66 17.41 -33.39 32.51
CA VAL A 66 18.16 -34.09 31.45
C VAL A 66 17.28 -34.27 30.22
N GLN A 67 16.01 -34.63 30.41
CA GLN A 67 15.04 -34.71 29.32
C GLN A 67 14.81 -33.35 28.65
N GLN A 68 14.61 -32.29 29.42
CA GLN A 68 14.42 -30.93 28.89
C GLN A 68 15.65 -30.46 28.10
N THR A 69 16.86 -30.69 28.63
CA THR A 69 18.12 -30.33 27.98
C THR A 69 18.32 -31.13 26.70
N ARG A 70 17.99 -32.42 26.69
CA ARG A 70 18.01 -33.24 25.47
C ARG A 70 17.09 -32.68 24.40
N HIS A 71 15.83 -32.35 24.72
CA HIS A 71 14.90 -31.78 23.74
C HIS A 71 15.41 -30.45 23.17
N ARG A 72 15.97 -29.60 24.01
CA ARG A 72 16.57 -28.32 23.60
C ARG A 72 17.76 -28.52 22.66
N LEU A 73 18.67 -29.44 22.98
CA LEU A 73 19.82 -29.77 22.13
C LEU A 73 19.41 -30.42 20.81
N LEU A 74 18.38 -31.26 20.79
CA LEU A 74 17.84 -31.84 19.56
C LEU A 74 17.25 -30.76 18.63
N ARG A 75 16.50 -29.79 19.18
CA ARG A 75 16.01 -28.65 18.39
C ARG A 75 17.15 -27.83 17.80
N LEU A 76 18.20 -27.58 18.59
CA LEU A 76 19.41 -26.91 18.11
C LEU A 76 20.11 -27.72 17.02
N LEU A 77 20.24 -29.04 17.18
CA LEU A 77 20.86 -29.92 16.19
C LEU A 77 20.11 -29.86 14.84
N VAL A 78 18.79 -29.92 14.85
CA VAL A 78 17.97 -29.79 13.63
C VAL A 78 18.23 -28.44 12.96
N ALA A 79 18.25 -27.35 13.72
CA ALA A 79 18.55 -26.03 13.19
C ALA A 79 19.96 -25.94 12.57
N VAL A 80 20.97 -26.55 13.22
CA VAL A 80 22.35 -26.61 12.72
C VAL A 80 22.45 -27.42 11.43
N ARG A 81 21.80 -28.60 11.37
CA ARG A 81 21.79 -29.42 10.14
C ARG A 81 21.13 -28.68 8.98
N TRP A 82 20.01 -28.01 9.25
CA TRP A 82 19.33 -27.20 8.25
C TRP A 82 20.18 -26.01 7.79
N ALA A 83 20.87 -25.33 8.71
CA ALA A 83 21.78 -24.25 8.37
C ALA A 83 22.97 -24.73 7.51
N GLY A 84 23.47 -25.94 7.74
CA GLY A 84 24.53 -26.54 6.92
C GLY A 84 24.08 -26.91 5.50
N GLU A 85 22.87 -27.47 5.36
CA GLU A 85 22.34 -27.89 4.05
C GLU A 85 21.79 -26.73 3.21
N PHE A 86 21.15 -25.75 3.85
CA PHE A 86 20.41 -24.69 3.17
C PHE A 86 20.96 -23.29 3.38
N GLY A 87 22.01 -23.10 4.20
CA GLY A 87 22.53 -21.79 4.58
C GLY A 87 22.82 -20.86 3.41
N GLN A 88 23.45 -21.37 2.35
CA GLN A 88 23.76 -20.58 1.15
C GLN A 88 22.50 -20.13 0.38
N TYR A 89 21.45 -20.94 0.36
CA TYR A 89 20.20 -20.64 -0.35
C TYR A 89 19.28 -19.72 0.43
N THR A 90 19.42 -19.66 1.75
CA THR A 90 18.56 -18.83 2.60
C THR A 90 18.69 -17.34 2.28
N GLN A 91 19.91 -16.85 2.06
CA GLN A 91 20.15 -15.43 1.72
C GLN A 91 19.54 -15.07 0.36
N ALA A 92 19.80 -15.88 -0.67
CA ALA A 92 19.22 -15.67 -2.00
C ALA A 92 17.69 -15.72 -1.97
N CYS A 93 17.10 -16.62 -1.18
CA CYS A 93 15.66 -16.70 -1.01
C CYS A 93 15.09 -15.46 -0.28
N VAL A 94 15.78 -14.96 0.75
CA VAL A 94 15.40 -13.72 1.45
C VAL A 94 15.41 -12.54 0.47
N GLU A 95 16.48 -12.38 -0.31
CA GLU A 95 16.58 -11.33 -1.32
C GLU A 95 15.49 -11.46 -2.39
N ALA A 96 15.21 -12.67 -2.88
CA ALA A 96 14.14 -12.91 -3.84
C ALA A 96 12.74 -12.57 -3.28
N VAL A 97 12.48 -12.91 -2.01
CA VAL A 97 11.22 -12.56 -1.34
C VAL A 97 11.11 -11.05 -1.14
N GLU A 98 12.21 -10.37 -0.80
CA GLU A 98 12.23 -8.91 -0.68
C GLU A 98 11.98 -8.21 -2.00
N THR A 99 12.60 -8.66 -3.09
CA THR A 99 12.37 -8.08 -4.41
C THR A 99 10.93 -8.28 -4.86
N ALA A 100 10.36 -9.48 -4.67
CA ALA A 100 8.95 -9.75 -4.96
C ALA A 100 8.01 -8.83 -4.14
N LYS A 101 8.32 -8.61 -2.85
CA LYS A 101 7.56 -7.66 -2.01
C LYS A 101 7.65 -6.22 -2.51
N ARG A 102 8.85 -5.77 -2.90
CA ARG A 102 9.06 -4.42 -3.46
C ARG A 102 8.29 -4.24 -4.77
N GLN A 103 8.26 -5.26 -5.62
CA GLN A 103 7.48 -5.25 -6.87
C GLN A 103 5.97 -5.15 -6.59
N GLY A 104 5.45 -5.88 -5.60
CA GLY A 104 4.04 -5.78 -5.20
C GLY A 104 3.63 -4.34 -4.85
N VAL A 105 4.43 -3.66 -4.01
CA VAL A 105 4.21 -2.25 -3.66
C VAL A 105 4.34 -1.34 -4.88
N PHE A 106 5.29 -1.60 -5.76
CA PHE A 106 5.46 -0.83 -6.99
C PHE A 106 4.24 -0.95 -7.93
N TYR A 107 3.66 -2.14 -8.07
CA TYR A 107 2.47 -2.34 -8.90
C TYR A 107 1.25 -1.61 -8.34
N GLU A 108 1.06 -1.64 -7.02
CA GLU A 108 -0.01 -0.90 -6.34
C GLU A 108 0.16 0.62 -6.54
N SER A 109 1.37 1.14 -6.29
CA SER A 109 1.67 2.56 -6.50
C SER A 109 1.53 2.99 -7.97
N ALA A 110 1.88 2.13 -8.93
CA ALA A 110 1.67 2.40 -10.35
C ALA A 110 0.18 2.45 -10.71
N ALA A 111 -0.64 1.56 -10.13
CA ALA A 111 -2.09 1.58 -10.32
C ALA A 111 -2.70 2.88 -9.75
N ASP A 112 -2.26 3.32 -8.57
CA ASP A 112 -2.70 4.59 -7.96
C ASP A 112 -2.29 5.81 -8.79
N ALA A 113 -1.08 5.80 -9.35
CA ALA A 113 -0.61 6.85 -10.25
C ALA A 113 -1.46 6.93 -11.53
N LEU A 114 -1.76 5.78 -12.13
CA LEU A 114 -2.64 5.70 -13.31
C LEU A 114 -4.06 6.18 -12.99
N TRP A 115 -4.59 5.81 -11.82
CA TRP A 115 -5.89 6.30 -11.35
C TRP A 115 -5.90 7.81 -11.17
N SER A 116 -4.85 8.38 -10.56
CA SER A 116 -4.70 9.82 -10.41
C SER A 116 -4.67 10.53 -11.77
N VAL A 117 -3.90 10.00 -12.74
CA VAL A 117 -3.87 10.54 -14.10
C VAL A 117 -5.24 10.47 -14.76
N HIS A 118 -5.96 9.37 -14.61
CA HIS A 118 -7.32 9.22 -15.15
C HIS A 118 -8.26 10.31 -14.59
N GLN A 119 -8.24 10.53 -13.28
CA GLN A 119 -9.04 11.59 -12.66
C GLN A 119 -8.65 12.99 -13.16
N ASN A 120 -7.35 13.25 -13.31
CA ASN A 120 -6.87 14.52 -13.86
C ASN A 120 -7.31 14.71 -15.32
N MET A 121 -7.28 13.65 -16.13
CA MET A 121 -7.73 13.68 -17.52
C MET A 121 -9.23 13.95 -17.66
N LEU A 122 -10.07 13.51 -16.72
CA LEU A 122 -11.51 13.84 -16.71
C LEU A 122 -11.76 15.32 -16.44
N THR A 123 -10.85 15.99 -15.73
CA THR A 123 -10.92 17.44 -15.48
C THR A 123 -10.23 18.28 -16.56
N ALA A 124 -9.36 17.67 -17.37
CA ALA A 124 -8.60 18.32 -18.42
C ALA A 124 -9.21 18.35 -19.84
N PRO A 125 -10.39 17.75 -20.18
CA PRO A 125 -10.93 17.93 -21.51
C PRO A 125 -11.37 19.39 -21.61
N LEU A 126 -10.79 20.08 -22.60
CA LEU A 126 -11.19 21.42 -23.02
C LEU A 126 -12.72 21.48 -23.01
N ALA A 127 -13.29 22.33 -22.13
CA ALA A 127 -14.72 22.42 -21.91
C ALA A 127 -15.44 22.38 -23.27
N LYS A 128 -16.36 21.43 -23.47
CA LYS A 128 -17.10 21.32 -24.74
C LYS A 128 -17.75 22.68 -25.00
N TYR A 129 -17.20 23.47 -25.93
CA TYR A 129 -17.70 24.80 -26.21
C TYR A 129 -19.08 24.64 -26.85
N ALA A 130 -20.11 25.08 -26.14
CA ALA A 130 -21.48 25.05 -26.60
C ALA A 130 -21.72 26.18 -27.63
N VAL A 131 -21.03 26.10 -28.77
CA VAL A 131 -21.04 27.16 -29.80
C VAL A 131 -22.44 27.33 -30.40
N GLY A 132 -23.17 26.25 -30.69
CA GLY A 132 -24.55 26.32 -31.18
C GLY A 132 -25.50 27.05 -30.20
N PRO A 133 -25.57 26.61 -28.93
CA PRO A 133 -26.28 27.32 -27.86
C PRO A 133 -25.89 28.80 -27.72
N ALA A 134 -24.60 29.13 -27.85
CA ALA A 134 -24.13 30.51 -27.79
C ALA A 134 -24.66 31.34 -28.98
N ILE A 135 -24.68 30.76 -30.18
CA ILE A 135 -25.26 31.40 -31.37
C ILE A 135 -26.75 31.67 -31.16
N ASP A 136 -27.52 30.69 -30.69
CA ASP A 136 -28.96 30.84 -30.46
C ASP A 136 -29.27 31.99 -29.48
N ILE A 137 -28.49 32.10 -28.40
CA ILE A 137 -28.62 33.21 -27.44
C ILE A 137 -28.25 34.55 -28.09
N LEU A 138 -27.19 34.59 -28.90
CA LEU A 138 -26.71 35.83 -29.51
C LEU A 138 -27.60 36.32 -30.66
N THR A 139 -28.24 35.41 -31.40
CA THR A 139 -29.08 35.76 -32.55
C THR A 139 -30.54 35.96 -32.17
N THR A 140 -31.08 35.14 -31.27
CA THR A 140 -32.49 35.18 -30.84
C THR A 140 -32.68 35.93 -29.52
N GLY A 141 -31.60 36.27 -28.81
CA GLY A 141 -31.67 36.91 -27.48
C GLY A 141 -32.27 36.03 -26.39
N SER A 142 -32.57 34.77 -26.70
CA SER A 142 -33.34 33.84 -25.89
C SER A 142 -32.75 32.45 -25.97
N PHE A 143 -32.78 31.69 -24.86
CA PHE A 143 -32.22 30.34 -24.82
C PHE A 143 -33.32 29.27 -24.91
N PRO A 144 -33.58 28.68 -26.10
CA PRO A 144 -34.74 27.81 -26.31
C PRO A 144 -34.64 26.43 -25.63
N ARG A 145 -33.46 26.05 -25.13
CA ARG A 145 -33.23 24.76 -24.45
C ARG A 145 -33.38 24.85 -22.93
N LEU A 146 -33.75 26.01 -22.41
CA LEU A 146 -34.03 26.20 -20.99
C LEU A 146 -35.42 25.62 -20.66
N PRO A 147 -35.56 24.77 -19.64
CA PRO A 147 -36.86 24.35 -19.15
C PRO A 147 -37.73 25.57 -18.82
N LYS A 148 -38.94 25.62 -19.39
CA LYS A 148 -39.88 26.77 -19.31
C LYS A 148 -40.27 27.20 -17.89
N ILE A 149 -39.98 26.37 -16.88
CA ILE A 149 -40.22 26.64 -15.45
C ILE A 149 -39.27 27.71 -14.88
N ILE A 150 -38.11 27.91 -15.48
CA ILE A 150 -37.07 28.83 -15.01
C ILE A 150 -37.35 30.29 -15.41
N PRO A 151 -37.68 30.64 -16.67
CA PRO A 151 -37.97 32.02 -17.04
C PRO A 151 -39.22 32.58 -16.33
N SER A 152 -40.20 31.73 -16.01
CA SER A 152 -41.41 32.13 -15.27
C SER A 152 -41.16 32.44 -13.78
N SER A 153 -40.08 31.91 -13.19
CA SER A 153 -39.72 32.15 -11.79
C SER A 153 -38.69 33.27 -11.59
N VAL A 154 -37.89 33.59 -12.61
CA VAL A 154 -36.80 34.59 -12.54
C VAL A 154 -37.17 35.92 -13.19
N GLY A 155 -38.36 36.05 -13.79
CA GLY A 155 -38.83 37.33 -14.35
C GLY A 155 -38.01 37.81 -15.56
N ILE A 156 -37.45 36.87 -16.33
CA ILE A 156 -36.77 37.17 -17.59
C ILE A 156 -37.83 37.18 -18.68
N ILE A 157 -38.20 38.37 -19.15
CA ILE A 157 -39.16 38.56 -20.24
C ILE A 157 -38.44 38.21 -21.55
N LEU A 158 -38.74 37.03 -22.10
CA LEU A 158 -38.45 36.72 -23.49
C LEU A 158 -39.52 37.42 -24.32
N SER A 159 -39.12 38.31 -25.24
CA SER A 159 -40.04 39.16 -25.99
C SER A 159 -41.21 38.36 -26.60
N PRO A 160 -42.45 38.88 -26.50
CA PRO A 160 -43.65 38.17 -26.93
C PRO A 160 -43.98 38.51 -28.37
N ASP A 161 -43.49 37.72 -29.33
CA ASP A 161 -43.98 37.78 -30.71
C ASP A 161 -44.18 36.35 -31.24
N ASP A 162 -45.30 35.74 -30.89
CA ASP A 162 -46.19 35.05 -31.86
C ASP A 162 -47.49 34.60 -31.19
N GLU A 163 -48.57 35.29 -31.55
CA GLU A 163 -49.97 34.89 -31.36
C GLU A 163 -50.26 33.67 -32.24
N GLY A 164 -50.60 32.52 -31.63
CA GLY A 164 -51.04 31.38 -32.42
C GLY A 164 -51.26 30.08 -31.65
N SER A 165 -52.52 29.89 -31.26
CA SER A 165 -53.22 28.62 -31.00
C SER A 165 -53.41 28.19 -29.53
N HIS A 166 -54.67 28.32 -29.14
CA HIS A 166 -55.39 27.53 -28.16
C HIS A 166 -54.80 26.14 -27.90
N PHE A 167 -54.48 25.84 -26.65
CA PHE A 167 -54.97 24.61 -26.04
C PHE A 167 -55.42 24.87 -24.60
N GLU A 168 -56.74 24.90 -24.46
CA GLU A 168 -57.49 24.99 -23.23
C GLU A 168 -57.37 23.64 -22.49
N GLY A 169 -57.05 23.67 -21.20
CA GLY A 169 -56.83 22.44 -20.44
C GLY A 169 -56.50 22.64 -18.97
N ALA A 170 -57.50 23.13 -18.23
CA ALA A 170 -57.83 22.81 -16.84
C ALA A 170 -56.75 22.91 -15.73
N LEU A 171 -57.09 23.79 -14.78
CA LEU A 171 -56.54 23.93 -13.43
C LEU A 171 -56.82 22.72 -12.55
N ASP A 172 -55.83 22.32 -11.74
CA ASP A 172 -55.86 21.94 -10.31
C ASP A 172 -54.66 20.98 -10.01
N HIS A 173 -53.92 20.96 -8.90
CA HIS A 173 -54.22 21.22 -7.49
C HIS A 173 -52.97 21.78 -6.76
N SER A 174 -53.23 22.71 -5.84
CA SER A 174 -52.73 22.74 -4.45
C SER A 174 -51.30 22.27 -4.13
N GLY A 175 -50.47 23.25 -3.75
CA GLY A 175 -49.63 23.21 -2.54
C GLY A 175 -48.66 22.05 -2.34
N SER A 176 -47.37 22.29 -2.59
CA SER A 176 -46.37 21.95 -1.56
C SER A 176 -45.07 22.69 -1.77
N SER A 177 -44.86 23.64 -0.87
CA SER A 177 -43.61 24.36 -0.62
C SER A 177 -42.45 23.38 -0.45
N ARG A 178 -41.61 23.19 -1.48
CA ARG A 178 -40.33 22.50 -1.37
C ARG A 178 -39.28 23.46 -0.81
N ARG A 179 -39.33 23.65 0.52
CA ARG A 179 -38.11 23.95 1.28
C ARG A 179 -37.33 22.64 1.40
N VAL A 180 -36.40 22.36 0.48
CA VAL A 180 -35.43 21.28 0.68
C VAL A 180 -34.03 21.69 0.22
N ASN A 181 -33.28 22.18 1.21
CA ASN A 181 -31.85 21.96 1.46
C ASN A 181 -30.80 22.66 0.57
N GLU A 182 -30.61 23.97 0.81
CA GLU A 182 -29.36 24.71 0.55
C GLU A 182 -28.12 24.14 1.27
N ALA A 183 -28.30 23.34 2.33
CA ALA A 183 -27.20 22.78 3.11
C ALA A 183 -26.34 21.76 2.33
N TYR A 184 -26.91 21.08 1.32
CA TYR A 184 -26.19 20.02 0.58
C TYR A 184 -25.25 20.58 -0.50
N VAL A 185 -25.55 21.78 -1.03
CA VAL A 185 -24.76 22.39 -2.12
C VAL A 185 -23.54 23.13 -1.57
N MET A 186 -23.63 23.69 -0.35
CA MET A 186 -22.50 24.40 0.27
C MET A 186 -21.42 23.48 0.87
N GLN A 187 -21.71 22.19 1.11
CA GLN A 187 -20.71 21.28 1.68
C GLN A 187 -19.72 20.73 0.65
N ARG A 188 -20.00 20.88 -0.66
CA ARG A 188 -19.13 20.35 -1.73
C ARG A 188 -18.14 21.36 -2.31
N LEU A 189 -18.26 22.64 -1.96
CA LEU A 189 -17.35 23.70 -2.41
C LEU A 189 -16.26 24.10 -1.38
N GLY A 190 -16.33 23.61 -0.14
CA GLY A 190 -15.41 24.00 0.93
C GLY A 190 -14.18 23.11 1.16
N ALA A 191 -14.04 21.97 0.47
CA ALA A 191 -13.01 20.98 0.80
C ALA A 191 -11.80 20.93 -0.15
N ALA A 192 -11.73 21.79 -1.17
CA ALA A 192 -10.70 21.73 -2.20
C ALA A 192 -9.45 22.60 -1.92
N THR A 193 -9.37 23.31 -0.79
CA THR A 193 -8.20 24.14 -0.43
C THR A 193 -7.61 23.75 0.92
N ARG A 194 -7.16 22.50 1.06
CA ARG A 194 -6.22 22.13 2.12
C ARG A 194 -5.37 20.93 1.68
N GLY A 195 -4.38 21.22 0.85
CA GLY A 195 -3.44 20.23 0.34
C GLY A 195 -2.31 20.81 -0.49
N ALA A 196 -1.93 22.07 -0.25
CA ALA A 196 -0.62 22.56 -0.67
C ALA A 196 0.43 21.94 0.26
N VAL A 197 0.84 20.71 -0.04
CA VAL A 197 2.06 20.11 0.52
C VAL A 197 3.08 20.10 -0.61
N GLN A 198 4.12 20.88 -0.41
CA GLN A 198 5.32 20.96 -1.23
C GLN A 198 5.81 19.55 -1.61
N ALA A 199 5.71 19.19 -2.89
CA ALA A 199 6.51 18.13 -3.47
C ALA A 199 7.78 18.76 -4.04
N SER A 200 8.74 19.03 -3.16
CA SER A 200 10.14 19.23 -3.56
C SER A 200 10.65 17.91 -4.11
N LEU A 201 10.75 17.79 -5.43
CA LEU A 201 11.40 16.68 -6.13
C LEU A 201 12.89 16.64 -5.74
N PRO A 202 13.42 15.57 -5.11
CA PRO A 202 14.84 15.34 -5.06
C PRO A 202 15.28 14.53 -6.28
N GLY A 203 16.13 15.15 -7.11
CA GLY A 203 17.26 14.51 -7.79
C GLY A 203 16.99 13.28 -8.66
N LEU A 204 16.50 13.48 -9.89
CA LEU A 204 16.75 12.57 -11.01
C LEU A 204 18.09 12.94 -11.67
N SER A 205 19.20 12.61 -11.01
CA SER A 205 20.54 12.60 -11.61
C SER A 205 21.19 11.26 -11.30
N GLY A 206 20.95 10.24 -12.13
CA GLY A 206 21.58 8.94 -11.89
C GLY A 206 21.13 7.74 -12.72
N ILE A 207 20.51 7.92 -13.89
CA ILE A 207 20.19 6.79 -14.76
C ILE A 207 20.74 7.06 -16.16
N GLN A 208 22.06 6.95 -16.28
CA GLN A 208 22.76 6.85 -17.55
C GLN A 208 23.56 5.55 -17.53
N GLY A 209 23.14 4.55 -18.30
CA GLY A 209 23.98 3.39 -18.61
C GLY A 209 23.31 2.02 -18.51
N MET A 210 22.31 1.74 -19.36
CA MET A 210 22.04 0.36 -19.80
C MET A 210 21.90 0.37 -21.32
N ARG A 211 22.97 -0.08 -21.98
CA ARG A 211 23.07 -0.30 -23.43
C ARG A 211 22.47 -1.68 -23.70
N TRP A 212 21.56 -1.75 -24.66
CA TRP A 212 21.04 -2.98 -25.26
C TRP A 212 22.17 -3.78 -25.93
#